data_AF-A0A1N6MCC5-F1
#
_entry.id   AF-A0A1N6MCC5-F1
#
_cell.length_a   1.000
_cell.length_b   1.000
_cell.length_c   1.000
_cell.angle_alpha   90.00
_cell.angle_beta   90.00
_cell.angle_gamma   90.00
#
_symmetry.space_group_name_H-M   'P 1'
#
loop_
_entity.id
_entity.type
_entity.pdbx_description
1 polymer ?
#
loop_
_entity_poly.entity_id
_entity_poly.type
_entity_poly.pdbx_seq_one_letter_code
_entity_poly.pdbx_strand_id
1 'polypeptide(L)'
;VSDTVVEPYNATLSVHQLVENADEVFCIDNEALYDICFRTLKLTTPTYGDLNHLVSACMSGVTCCLRFPGQLNSDLRKLAVNMIPFPRLHFFMTGFAPLTSRGSQQYRALTVPELTQQMFDAKNMMCAADPRHGRYLTANAMFRGRMSTKEVDEQMLNVQNKNSSYFVEWIPNNIKCSVCDIPPKGLKMSTTFIGNTTAIQDMFKRVAEGFTAMFRRKAFLHWYT
;
A
#
# COMPACT_ATOMS: atom_id res chain seq x y z
N VAL A 1 0.29 -18.57 -2.36
CA VAL A 1 0.10 -20.00 -1.97
C VAL A 1 0.03 -20.00 -0.45
N SER A 2 -1.08 -20.49 0.10
CA SER A 2 -1.28 -20.58 1.55
C SER A 2 -0.47 -21.77 2.06
N ASP A 3 0.47 -21.54 2.97
CA ASP A 3 1.35 -22.60 3.49
C ASP A 3 0.69 -23.37 4.63
N THR A 4 -0.35 -22.79 5.26
CA THR A 4 -1.11 -23.42 6.34
C THR A 4 -2.61 -23.36 6.11
N VAL A 5 -3.28 -24.51 6.19
CA VAL A 5 -4.72 -24.64 5.93
C VAL A 5 -5.61 -23.88 6.92
N VAL A 6 -5.07 -23.49 8.08
CA VAL A 6 -5.79 -22.75 9.14
C VAL A 6 -5.62 -21.23 9.04
N GLU A 7 -4.88 -20.73 8.06
CA GLU A 7 -4.70 -19.28 7.81
C GLU A 7 -6.01 -18.47 7.85
N PRO A 8 -7.12 -18.91 7.22
CA PRO A 8 -8.37 -18.14 7.25
C PRO A 8 -8.97 -17.98 8.65
N TYR A 9 -8.79 -18.95 9.56
CA TYR A 9 -9.20 -18.84 10.95
C TYR A 9 -8.40 -17.77 11.68
N ASN A 10 -7.07 -17.88 11.60
CA ASN A 10 -6.16 -16.95 12.27
C ASN A 10 -6.38 -15.51 11.77
N ALA A 11 -6.45 -15.33 10.44
CA ALA A 11 -6.69 -14.02 9.85
C ALA A 11 -8.04 -13.43 10.28
N THR A 12 -9.13 -14.20 10.27
CA THR A 12 -10.46 -13.70 10.66
C THR A 12 -10.48 -13.27 12.14
N LEU A 13 -9.91 -14.08 13.04
CA LEU A 13 -9.86 -13.76 14.47
C LEU A 13 -8.95 -12.56 14.76
N SER A 14 -7.80 -12.46 14.08
CA SER A 14 -6.90 -11.31 14.20
C SER A 14 -7.51 -10.01 13.68
N VAL A 15 -8.18 -10.05 12.51
CA VAL A 15 -8.84 -8.87 11.93
C VAL A 15 -9.90 -8.32 12.88
N HIS A 16 -10.65 -9.18 13.56
CA HIS A 16 -11.63 -8.72 14.57
C HIS A 16 -10.98 -7.87 15.67
N GLN A 17 -9.80 -8.27 16.17
CA GLN A 17 -9.06 -7.51 17.18
C GLN A 17 -8.45 -6.22 16.61
N LEU A 18 -7.96 -6.26 15.36
CA LEU A 18 -7.38 -5.09 14.69
C LEU A 18 -8.41 -3.99 14.41
N VAL A 19 -9.67 -4.35 14.17
CA VAL A 19 -10.75 -3.38 13.94
C VAL A 19 -11.00 -2.50 15.17
N GLU A 20 -10.88 -3.06 16.37
CA GLU A 20 -11.22 -2.34 17.62
C GLU A 20 -9.99 -1.76 18.33
N ASN A 21 -8.80 -2.37 18.19
CA ASN A 21 -7.63 -2.04 19.01
C ASN A 21 -6.48 -1.35 18.25
N ALA A 22 -6.51 -1.29 16.92
CA ALA A 22 -5.46 -0.65 16.14
C ALA A 22 -5.92 0.70 15.59
N ASP A 23 -5.05 1.71 15.63
CA ASP A 23 -5.32 3.01 15.02
C ASP A 23 -5.08 3.00 13.51
N GLU A 24 -4.03 2.33 13.04
CA GLU A 24 -3.63 2.25 11.63
C GLU A 24 -3.17 0.83 11.29
N VAL A 25 -3.69 0.26 10.20
CA VAL A 25 -3.28 -1.08 9.74
C VAL A 25 -2.82 -1.01 8.29
N PHE A 26 -1.54 -1.32 8.06
CA PHE A 26 -0.96 -1.42 6.72
C PHE A 26 -1.12 -2.86 6.20
N CYS A 27 -2.03 -3.05 5.25
CA CYS A 27 -2.28 -4.36 4.66
C CYS A 27 -1.16 -4.71 3.67
N ILE A 28 -0.45 -5.80 3.98
CA ILE A 28 0.61 -6.38 3.15
C ILE A 28 0.21 -7.81 2.84
N ASP A 29 0.08 -8.10 1.55
CA ASP A 29 -0.43 -9.36 1.06
C ASP A 29 0.65 -10.10 0.29
N ASN A 30 0.98 -11.31 0.74
CA ASN A 30 1.99 -12.16 0.12
C ASN A 30 1.64 -12.50 -1.34
N GLU A 31 0.35 -12.61 -1.68
CA GLU A 31 -0.08 -12.87 -3.06
C GLU A 31 0.30 -11.70 -3.98
N ALA A 32 0.03 -10.46 -3.56
CA ALA A 32 0.39 -9.26 -4.31
C ALA A 32 1.91 -9.07 -4.40
N LEU A 33 2.64 -9.30 -3.30
CA LEU A 33 4.10 -9.21 -3.31
C LEU A 33 4.73 -10.23 -4.26
N TYR A 34 4.21 -11.46 -4.30
CA TYR A 34 4.67 -12.48 -5.23
C TYR A 34 4.40 -12.07 -6.68
N ASP A 35 3.22 -11.56 -6.98
CA ASP A 35 2.86 -11.05 -8.30
C ASP A 35 3.75 -9.87 -8.74
N ILE A 36 4.09 -8.95 -7.83
CA ILE A 36 5.04 -7.85 -8.11
C ILE A 36 6.42 -8.43 -8.47
N CYS A 37 6.95 -9.33 -7.66
CA CYS A 37 8.27 -9.94 -7.89
C CYS A 37 8.32 -10.69 -9.23
N PHE A 38 7.29 -11.48 -9.51
CA PHE A 38 7.24 -12.32 -10.71
C PHE A 38 6.95 -11.49 -11.98
N ARG A 39 5.90 -10.67 -11.97
CA ARG A 39 5.42 -9.96 -13.17
C ARG A 39 6.14 -8.65 -13.42
N THR A 40 6.41 -7.86 -12.38
CA THR A 40 7.00 -6.52 -12.50
C THR A 40 8.52 -6.57 -12.45
N LEU A 41 9.09 -7.24 -11.45
CA LEU A 41 10.55 -7.36 -11.29
C LEU A 41 11.18 -8.44 -12.17
N LYS A 42 10.37 -9.30 -12.80
CA LYS A 42 10.81 -10.39 -13.69
C LYS A 42 11.70 -11.42 -12.99
N LEU A 43 11.44 -11.69 -11.71
CA LEU A 43 12.10 -12.75 -10.97
C LEU A 43 11.38 -14.07 -11.25
N THR A 44 12.08 -15.04 -11.84
CA THR A 44 11.50 -16.35 -12.21
C THR A 44 11.10 -17.19 -10.99
N THR A 45 11.86 -17.09 -9.91
CA THR A 45 11.62 -17.80 -8.65
C THR A 45 11.72 -16.83 -7.46
N PRO A 46 10.64 -16.09 -7.14
CA PRO A 46 10.63 -15.19 -6.00
C PRO A 46 10.85 -15.94 -4.69
N THR A 47 11.78 -15.45 -3.87
CA THR A 47 12.05 -15.97 -2.52
C THR A 47 11.47 -15.04 -1.45
N TYR A 48 11.31 -15.51 -0.21
CA TYR A 48 10.91 -14.61 0.89
C TYR A 48 11.89 -13.45 1.10
N GLY A 49 13.17 -13.59 0.72
CA GLY A 49 14.12 -12.49 0.73
C GLY A 49 13.69 -11.34 -0.20
N ASP A 50 13.15 -11.67 -1.37
CA ASP A 50 12.65 -10.68 -2.34
C ASP A 50 11.37 -9.99 -1.85
N LEU A 51 10.45 -10.76 -1.26
CA LEU A 51 9.23 -10.23 -0.65
C LEU A 51 9.57 -9.29 0.51
N ASN A 52 10.48 -9.73 1.40
CA ASN A 52 10.94 -8.93 2.55
C ASN A 52 11.63 -7.64 2.11
N HIS A 53 12.35 -7.67 0.98
CA HIS A 53 12.95 -6.47 0.42
C HIS A 53 11.88 -5.43 0.06
N LEU A 54 10.78 -5.83 -0.61
CA LEU A 54 9.66 -4.94 -0.92
C LEU A 54 9.01 -4.36 0.33
N VAL A 55 8.72 -5.22 1.31
CA VAL A 55 8.13 -4.80 2.60
C VAL A 55 9.03 -3.81 3.32
N SER A 56 10.33 -4.08 3.40
CA SER A 56 11.29 -3.19 4.05
C SER A 56 11.39 -1.82 3.38
N ALA A 57 11.29 -1.76 2.05
CA ALA A 57 11.30 -0.51 1.30
C ALA A 57 10.04 0.31 1.60
N CYS A 58 8.86 -0.32 1.61
CA CYS A 58 7.60 0.32 1.96
C CYS A 58 7.60 0.83 3.41
N MET A 59 7.98 0.00 4.38
CA MET A 59 8.03 0.37 5.80
C MET A 59 9.05 1.48 6.07
N SER A 60 10.19 1.47 5.37
CA SER A 60 11.14 2.58 5.39
C SER A 60 10.51 3.86 4.82
N GLY A 61 9.62 3.77 3.85
CA GLY A 61 8.90 4.91 3.29
C GLY A 61 7.90 5.52 4.27
N VAL A 62 7.02 4.68 4.82
CA VAL A 62 5.97 5.08 5.79
C VAL A 62 6.56 5.83 6.98
N THR A 63 7.68 5.34 7.52
CA THR A 63 8.33 5.93 8.71
C THR A 63 9.34 7.03 8.38
N CYS A 64 9.48 7.43 7.11
CA CYS A 64 10.54 8.34 6.69
C CYS A 64 10.46 9.70 7.39
N CYS A 65 9.26 10.29 7.46
CA CYS A 65 9.03 11.61 8.05
C CYS A 65 9.26 11.65 9.57
N LEU A 66 9.35 10.50 10.24
CA LEU A 66 9.70 10.41 11.66
C LEU A 66 11.21 10.38 11.88
N ARG A 67 11.93 9.79 10.92
CA ARG A 67 13.37 9.46 11.06
C ARG A 67 14.26 10.53 10.46
N PHE A 68 13.75 11.28 9.49
CA PHE A 68 14.52 12.23 8.72
C PHE A 68 13.81 13.58 8.61
N PRO A 69 14.56 14.69 8.60
CA PRO A 69 13.99 15.97 8.24
C PRO A 69 13.56 15.95 6.76
N GLY A 70 12.46 16.63 6.47
CA GLY A 70 11.92 16.81 5.13
C GLY A 70 11.33 18.19 4.96
N GLN A 71 11.11 18.58 3.71
CA GLN A 71 10.50 19.85 3.34
C GLN A 71 9.02 19.88 3.77
N LEU A 72 8.34 18.73 3.70
CA LEU A 72 6.94 18.57 4.08
C LEU A 72 6.78 17.27 4.88
N ASN A 73 6.71 17.40 6.21
CA ASN A 73 6.63 16.25 7.11
C ASN A 73 5.18 15.90 7.50
N SER A 74 4.94 14.60 7.61
CA SER A 74 3.76 14.02 8.25
C SER A 74 4.21 13.00 9.29
N ASP A 75 3.95 13.27 10.57
CA ASP A 75 4.06 12.25 11.61
C ASP A 75 2.88 11.25 11.52
N LEU A 76 2.91 10.18 12.31
CA LEU A 76 1.87 9.15 12.30
C LEU A 76 0.52 9.67 12.79
N ARG A 77 0.49 10.59 13.76
CA ARG A 77 -0.77 11.16 14.24
C ARG A 77 -1.44 11.99 13.13
N LYS A 78 -0.64 12.78 12.41
CA LYS A 78 -1.08 13.57 11.26
C LYS A 78 -1.46 12.66 10.09
N LEU A 79 -0.81 11.51 9.93
CA LEU A 79 -1.22 10.49 8.97
C LEU A 79 -2.62 9.97 9.33
N ALA A 80 -2.84 9.47 10.54
CA ALA A 80 -4.13 8.98 11.03
C ALA A 80 -5.25 9.99 10.80
N VAL A 81 -5.06 11.23 11.27
CA VAL A 81 -6.08 12.30 11.17
C VAL A 81 -6.44 12.63 9.72
N ASN A 82 -5.48 12.58 8.80
CA ASN A 82 -5.75 12.86 7.39
C ASN A 82 -6.29 11.65 6.62
N MET A 83 -5.96 10.44 7.05
CA MET A 83 -6.23 9.21 6.30
C MET A 83 -7.49 8.47 6.78
N ILE A 84 -7.94 8.67 8.02
CA ILE A 84 -9.01 7.88 8.62
C ILE A 84 -10.24 8.76 8.83
N PRO A 85 -11.19 8.79 7.88
CA PRO A 85 -12.44 9.53 8.06
C PRO A 85 -13.40 8.82 9.04
N PHE A 86 -13.28 7.50 9.19
CA PHE A 86 -14.15 6.69 10.05
C PHE A 86 -13.30 5.70 10.87
N PRO A 87 -13.53 5.56 12.19
CA PRO A 87 -12.64 4.81 13.08
C PRO A 87 -12.38 3.35 12.70
N ARG A 88 -13.34 2.66 12.07
CA ARG A 88 -13.22 1.25 11.67
C ARG A 88 -12.68 1.06 10.24
N LEU A 89 -12.48 2.15 9.50
CA LEU A 89 -11.99 2.15 8.11
C LEU A 89 -10.55 2.65 8.07
N HIS A 90 -9.68 1.97 8.81
CA HIS A 90 -8.27 2.30 9.04
C HIS A 90 -7.31 1.26 8.44
N PHE A 91 -7.80 0.45 7.50
CA PHE A 91 -7.00 -0.52 6.75
C PHE A 91 -6.52 0.11 5.44
N PHE A 92 -5.19 0.21 5.29
CA PHE A 92 -4.57 0.87 4.15
C PHE A 92 -3.99 -0.13 3.16
N MET A 93 -4.22 0.15 1.88
CA MET A 93 -3.44 -0.43 0.79
C MET A 93 -2.13 0.33 0.66
N THR A 94 -1.02 -0.40 0.69
CA THR A 94 0.31 0.20 0.52
C THR A 94 0.86 -0.05 -0.87
N GLY A 95 1.74 0.83 -1.34
CA GLY A 95 2.43 0.68 -2.61
C GLY A 95 3.82 1.32 -2.55
N PHE A 96 4.71 0.89 -3.41
CA PHE A 96 6.05 1.45 -3.53
C PHE A 96 6.39 1.71 -4.99
N ALA A 97 7.03 2.83 -5.27
CA ALA A 97 7.63 3.11 -6.56
C ALA A 97 9.00 3.79 -6.35
N PRO A 98 9.99 3.55 -7.22
CA PRO A 98 9.92 2.78 -8.45
C PRO A 98 9.97 1.25 -8.22
N LEU A 99 9.24 0.50 -9.04
CA LEU A 99 9.40 -0.95 -9.17
C LEU A 99 9.94 -1.24 -10.57
N THR A 100 11.25 -1.48 -10.65
CA THR A 100 11.97 -1.71 -11.90
C THR A 100 12.82 -2.96 -11.80
N SER A 101 12.75 -3.81 -12.83
CA SER A 101 13.64 -4.96 -12.96
C SER A 101 15.09 -4.50 -13.12
N ARG A 102 16.05 -5.35 -12.73
CA ARG A 102 17.49 -5.05 -12.82
C ARG A 102 17.93 -4.70 -14.25
N GLY A 103 17.36 -5.36 -15.25
CA GLY A 103 17.68 -5.12 -16.67
C GLY A 103 17.09 -3.81 -17.24
N SER A 104 15.98 -3.33 -16.68
CA SER A 104 15.32 -2.10 -17.16
C SER A 104 15.72 -0.84 -16.39
N GLN A 105 16.42 -0.98 -15.26
CA GLN A 105 16.76 0.13 -14.37
C GLN A 105 17.63 1.20 -15.04
N GLN A 106 18.54 0.83 -15.95
CA GLN A 106 19.41 1.78 -16.64
C GLN A 106 18.70 2.59 -17.73
N TYR A 107 17.59 2.07 -18.26
CA TYR A 107 16.88 2.66 -19.39
C TYR A 107 15.70 3.56 -18.97
N ARG A 108 15.35 3.56 -17.68
CA ARG A 108 14.17 4.29 -17.18
C ARG A 108 14.59 5.58 -16.49
N ALA A 109 14.06 6.70 -16.98
CA ALA A 109 14.28 8.00 -16.36
C ALA A 109 13.38 8.16 -15.13
N LEU A 110 13.97 8.10 -13.93
CA LEU A 110 13.20 8.37 -12.71
C LEU A 110 12.81 9.84 -12.64
N THR A 111 11.52 10.15 -12.82
CA THR A 111 10.94 11.50 -12.72
C THR A 111 9.73 11.49 -11.78
N VAL A 112 9.32 12.66 -11.28
CA VAL A 112 8.12 12.78 -10.42
C VAL A 112 6.86 12.27 -11.13
N PRO A 113 6.57 12.64 -12.40
CA PRO A 113 5.42 12.10 -13.13
C PRO A 113 5.41 10.57 -13.25
N GLU A 114 6.57 9.96 -13.52
CA GLU A 114 6.68 8.50 -13.63
C GLU A 114 6.45 7.80 -12.29
N LEU A 115 6.96 8.36 -11.19
CA LEU A 115 6.72 7.84 -9.84
C LEU A 115 5.24 7.93 -9.49
N THR A 116 4.62 9.08 -9.76
CA THR A 116 3.19 9.31 -9.52
C THR A 116 2.32 8.36 -10.34
N GLN A 117 2.66 8.11 -11.61
CA GLN A 117 1.91 7.16 -12.44
C GLN A 117 2.05 5.72 -11.93
N GLN A 118 3.26 5.29 -11.57
CA GLN A 118 3.49 3.94 -11.01
C GLN A 118 2.78 3.74 -9.68
N MET A 119 2.72 4.78 -8.85
CA MET A 119 2.09 4.74 -7.55
C MET A 119 0.60 4.37 -7.61
N PHE A 120 -0.14 4.86 -8.61
CA PHE A 120 -1.56 4.56 -8.81
C PHE A 120 -1.82 3.34 -9.71
N ASP A 121 -0.77 2.62 -10.15
CA ASP A 121 -0.95 1.38 -10.89
C ASP A 121 -1.36 0.25 -9.93
N ALA A 122 -2.46 -0.43 -10.25
CA ALA A 122 -2.97 -1.57 -9.48
C ALA A 122 -1.91 -2.67 -9.32
N LYS A 123 -1.01 -2.83 -10.30
CA LYS A 123 0.07 -3.82 -10.28
C LYS A 123 1.16 -3.54 -9.26
N ASN A 124 1.24 -2.31 -8.73
CA ASN A 124 2.26 -1.90 -7.77
C ASN A 124 1.73 -1.84 -6.33
N MET A 125 0.47 -2.22 -6.12
CA MET A 125 -0.14 -2.32 -4.81
C MET A 125 0.35 -3.58 -4.11
N MET A 126 0.74 -3.46 -2.85
CA MET A 126 1.18 -4.57 -1.98
C MET A 126 0.01 -5.29 -1.30
N CYS A 127 -1.22 -5.03 -1.73
CA CYS A 127 -2.43 -5.70 -1.28
C CYS A 127 -3.17 -6.22 -2.52
N ALA A 128 -3.60 -7.49 -2.54
CA ALA A 128 -4.23 -8.09 -3.72
C ALA A 128 -5.71 -7.65 -3.81
N ALA A 129 -5.90 -6.41 -4.22
CA ALA A 129 -7.17 -5.77 -4.54
C ALA A 129 -6.94 -4.77 -5.68
N ASP A 130 -7.88 -4.68 -6.63
CA ASP A 130 -7.79 -3.66 -7.69
C ASP A 130 -8.43 -2.35 -7.19
N PRO A 131 -7.66 -1.25 -7.04
CA PRO A 131 -8.21 0.02 -6.58
C PRO A 131 -9.34 0.57 -7.48
N ARG A 132 -9.43 0.11 -8.73
CA ARG A 132 -10.47 0.53 -9.70
C ARG A 132 -11.86 -0.06 -9.40
N HIS A 133 -11.95 -1.14 -8.62
CA HIS A 133 -13.22 -1.68 -8.16
C HIS A 133 -13.86 -0.86 -7.03
N GLY A 134 -13.12 0.11 -6.50
CA GLY A 134 -13.58 0.97 -5.41
C GLY A 134 -13.35 2.43 -5.68
N ARG A 135 -13.41 3.21 -4.61
CA ARG A 135 -13.03 4.62 -4.59
C ARG A 135 -12.10 4.87 -3.42
N TYR A 136 -11.11 5.74 -3.63
CA TYR A 136 -10.26 6.25 -2.58
C TYR A 136 -11.07 7.20 -1.70
N LEU A 137 -11.16 6.87 -0.41
CA LEU A 137 -11.60 7.79 0.63
C LEU A 137 -10.55 8.88 0.82
N THR A 138 -9.31 8.45 1.07
CA THR A 138 -8.13 9.29 1.27
C THR A 138 -6.90 8.59 0.70
N ALA A 139 -5.88 9.37 0.33
CA ALA A 139 -4.61 8.87 -0.16
C ALA A 139 -3.46 9.71 0.38
N ASN A 140 -2.31 9.09 0.64
CA ASN A 140 -1.09 9.78 0.97
C ASN A 140 0.08 9.29 0.12
N ALA A 141 0.86 10.23 -0.41
CA ALA A 141 2.06 9.98 -1.19
C ALA A 141 3.29 10.53 -0.46
N MET A 142 4.16 9.63 -0.02
CA MET A 142 5.40 9.96 0.68
C MET A 142 6.59 9.89 -0.27
N PHE A 143 6.94 11.04 -0.83
CA PHE A 143 8.08 11.19 -1.73
C PHE A 143 9.39 11.32 -0.96
N ARG A 144 10.45 10.74 -1.51
CA ARG A 144 11.81 10.79 -0.98
C ARG A 144 12.82 11.12 -2.05
N GLY A 145 13.82 11.92 -1.70
CA GLY A 145 14.84 12.46 -2.58
C GLY A 145 14.61 13.94 -2.90
N ARG A 146 15.63 14.60 -3.46
CA ARG A 146 15.56 16.02 -3.81
C ARG A 146 14.66 16.21 -5.03
N MET A 147 13.51 16.82 -4.83
CA MET A 147 12.55 17.15 -5.88
C MET A 147 11.81 18.45 -5.58
N SER A 148 11.16 19.01 -6.59
CA SER A 148 10.34 20.20 -6.45
C SER A 148 8.99 19.85 -5.83
N THR A 149 8.67 20.43 -4.67
CA THR A 149 7.35 20.29 -4.03
C THR A 149 6.22 20.77 -4.94
N LYS A 150 6.46 21.85 -5.69
CA LYS A 150 5.52 22.35 -6.69
C LYS A 150 5.20 21.31 -7.77
N GLU A 151 6.22 20.62 -8.27
CA GLU A 151 6.03 19.59 -9.31
C GLU A 151 5.24 18.39 -8.75
N VAL A 152 5.51 18.00 -7.51
CA VAL A 152 4.75 16.95 -6.81
C VAL A 152 3.28 17.34 -6.71
N ASP A 153 2.98 18.55 -6.22
CA ASP A 153 1.60 19.01 -6.06
C ASP A 153 0.85 19.08 -7.40
N GLU A 154 1.49 19.58 -8.45
CA GLU A 154 0.92 19.62 -9.81
C GLU A 154 0.62 18.22 -10.35
N GLN A 155 1.52 17.25 -10.17
CA GLN A 155 1.28 15.87 -10.62
C GLN A 155 0.15 15.19 -9.86
N MET A 156 0.05 15.43 -8.56
CA MET A 156 -0.99 14.82 -7.72
C MET A 156 -2.37 15.41 -8.04
N LEU A 157 -2.46 16.72 -8.27
CA LEU A 157 -3.67 17.37 -8.77
C LEU A 157 -4.08 16.84 -10.15
N ASN A 158 -3.12 16.65 -11.06
CA ASN A 158 -3.37 16.08 -12.39
C ASN A 158 -3.96 14.66 -12.31
N VAL A 159 -3.44 13.81 -11.42
CA VAL A 159 -4.00 12.47 -11.19
C VAL A 159 -5.43 12.56 -10.65
N GLN A 160 -5.68 13.42 -9.67
CA GLN A 160 -7.00 13.57 -9.08
C GLN A 160 -8.03 14.03 -10.13
N ASN A 161 -7.66 14.99 -10.98
CA ASN A 161 -8.53 15.49 -12.03
C ASN A 161 -8.82 14.45 -13.12
N LYS A 162 -7.80 13.70 -13.56
CA LYS A 162 -7.95 12.65 -14.58
C LYS A 162 -8.78 11.47 -14.09
N ASN A 163 -8.70 11.16 -12.80
CA ASN A 163 -9.28 9.98 -12.18
C ASN A 163 -10.36 10.34 -11.16
N SER A 164 -11.04 11.48 -11.33
CA SER A 164 -11.96 12.04 -10.33
C SER A 164 -13.06 11.07 -9.91
N SER A 165 -13.51 10.19 -10.82
CA SER A 165 -14.50 9.14 -10.55
C SER A 165 -14.03 8.08 -9.54
N TYR A 166 -12.72 7.87 -9.41
CA TYR A 166 -12.10 6.94 -8.46
C TYR A 166 -11.83 7.57 -7.09
N PHE A 167 -12.08 8.87 -6.91
CA PHE A 167 -11.99 9.55 -5.63
C PHE A 167 -13.40 9.89 -5.12
N VAL A 168 -13.60 9.87 -3.81
CA VAL A 168 -14.87 10.32 -3.25
C VAL A 168 -15.01 11.84 -3.34
N GLU A 169 -16.19 12.31 -3.77
CA GLU A 169 -16.45 13.73 -3.98
C GLU A 169 -16.71 14.52 -2.68
N TRP A 170 -17.19 13.83 -1.64
CA TRP A 170 -17.60 14.43 -0.38
C TRP A 170 -16.44 14.64 0.61
N ILE A 171 -15.25 14.09 0.33
CA ILE A 171 -14.00 14.46 1.03
C ILE A 171 -13.19 15.36 0.08
N PRO A 172 -13.24 16.69 0.24
CA PRO A 172 -12.43 17.58 -0.58
C PRO A 172 -10.94 17.39 -0.26
N ASN A 173 -10.07 17.55 -1.26
CA ASN A 173 -8.60 17.51 -1.10
C ASN A 173 -8.11 16.26 -0.33
N ASN A 174 -8.66 15.10 -0.72
CA ASN A 174 -8.44 13.81 -0.06
C ASN A 174 -7.08 13.16 -0.33
N ILE A 175 -6.23 13.80 -1.13
CA ILE A 175 -4.85 13.37 -1.34
C ILE A 175 -3.91 14.28 -0.58
N LYS A 176 -3.05 13.69 0.26
CA LYS A 176 -1.94 14.38 0.93
C LYS A 176 -0.61 13.92 0.37
N CYS A 177 0.38 14.78 0.48
CA CYS A 177 1.74 14.51 0.04
C CYS A 177 2.72 14.82 1.18
N SER A 178 3.86 14.16 1.17
CA SER A 178 4.99 14.45 2.06
C SER A 178 6.27 14.33 1.26
N VAL A 179 7.27 15.16 1.55
CA VAL A 179 8.53 15.21 0.80
C VAL A 179 9.70 15.22 1.76
N CYS A 180 10.52 14.18 1.71
CA CYS A 180 11.76 14.06 2.46
C CYS A 180 12.97 14.17 1.53
N ASP A 181 13.96 15.00 1.89
CA ASP A 181 15.15 15.22 1.06
C ASP A 181 16.10 14.01 1.03
N ILE A 182 15.98 13.09 1.98
CA ILE A 182 16.87 11.94 2.13
C ILE A 182 16.31 10.72 1.36
N PRO A 183 16.92 10.35 0.22
CA PRO A 183 16.45 9.22 -0.58
C PRO A 183 16.76 7.88 0.11
N PRO A 184 16.08 6.79 -0.29
CA PRO A 184 16.44 5.46 0.18
C PRO A 184 17.76 4.97 -0.43
N LYS A 185 18.38 3.96 0.18
CA LYS A 185 19.66 3.39 -0.29
C LYS A 185 19.49 2.81 -1.70
N GLY A 186 20.38 3.19 -2.61
CA GLY A 186 20.42 2.65 -3.98
C GLY A 186 19.46 3.29 -4.99
N LEU A 187 18.63 4.26 -4.57
CA LEU A 187 17.76 5.02 -5.47
C LEU A 187 17.97 6.52 -5.26
N LYS A 188 17.79 7.30 -6.33
CA LYS A 188 17.84 8.78 -6.25
C LYS A 188 16.54 9.39 -5.74
N MET A 189 15.42 8.76 -6.10
CA MET A 189 14.07 9.16 -5.70
C MET A 189 13.20 7.92 -5.50
N SER A 190 12.17 8.04 -4.66
CA SER A 190 11.14 7.02 -4.49
C SER A 190 9.85 7.68 -4.00
N THR A 191 8.73 6.96 -4.10
CA THR A 191 7.49 7.31 -3.43
C THR A 191 6.90 6.08 -2.76
N THR A 192 6.28 6.29 -1.61
CA THR A 192 5.51 5.28 -0.91
C THR A 192 4.06 5.74 -0.84
N PHE A 193 3.17 4.86 -1.25
CA PHE A 193 1.75 5.12 -1.33
C PHE A 193 1.02 4.46 -0.18
N ILE A 194 0.07 5.20 0.36
CA ILE A 194 -0.86 4.72 1.38
C ILE A 194 -2.25 5.15 0.90
N GLY A 195 -3.08 4.19 0.52
CA GLY A 195 -4.44 4.43 0.06
C GLY A 195 -5.46 3.86 1.03
N ASN A 196 -6.40 4.67 1.47
CA ASN A 196 -7.62 4.20 2.09
C ASN A 196 -8.70 4.10 1.01
N THR A 197 -9.00 2.90 0.56
CA THR A 197 -9.92 2.64 -0.56
C THR A 197 -10.94 1.59 -0.20
N THR A 198 -12.16 1.76 -0.72
CA THR A 198 -13.23 0.76 -0.57
C THR A 198 -12.92 -0.56 -1.29
N ALA A 199 -11.91 -0.58 -2.18
CA ALA A 199 -11.44 -1.80 -2.84
C ALA A 199 -10.81 -2.80 -1.86
N ILE A 200 -10.39 -2.37 -0.66
CA ILE A 200 -9.83 -3.28 0.36
C ILE A 200 -10.79 -4.42 0.75
N GLN A 201 -12.09 -4.24 0.49
CA GLN A 201 -13.11 -5.28 0.68
C GLN A 201 -12.80 -6.57 -0.07
N ASP A 202 -12.11 -6.51 -1.22
CA ASP A 202 -11.79 -7.70 -2.03
C ASP A 202 -10.85 -8.65 -1.28
N MET A 203 -9.89 -8.09 -0.53
CA MET A 203 -9.01 -8.86 0.36
C MET A 203 -9.82 -9.52 1.49
N PHE A 204 -10.70 -8.76 2.15
CA PHE A 204 -11.53 -9.29 3.24
C PHE A 204 -12.53 -10.35 2.76
N LYS A 205 -13.13 -10.19 1.57
CA LYS A 205 -14.01 -11.20 0.96
C LYS A 205 -13.27 -12.52 0.75
N ARG A 206 -12.04 -12.47 0.23
CA ARG A 206 -11.21 -13.68 0.03
C ARG A 206 -10.93 -14.41 1.34
N VAL A 207 -10.58 -13.69 2.40
CA VAL A 207 -10.39 -14.27 3.75
C VAL A 207 -11.70 -14.87 4.29
N ALA A 208 -12.82 -14.14 4.14
CA ALA A 208 -14.13 -14.57 4.62
C ALA A 208 -14.66 -15.82 3.90
N GLU A 209 -14.43 -15.93 2.58
CA GLU A 209 -14.75 -17.12 1.79
C GLU A 209 -13.98 -18.34 2.28
N GLY A 210 -12.66 -18.20 2.49
CA GLY A 210 -11.82 -19.25 3.04
C GLY A 210 -12.26 -19.70 4.44
N PHE A 211 -12.56 -18.74 5.32
CA PHE A 211 -13.08 -19.01 6.66
C PHE A 211 -14.42 -19.75 6.61
N THR A 212 -15.36 -19.27 5.80
CA THR A 212 -16.71 -19.85 5.70
C THR A 212 -16.66 -21.29 5.21
N ALA A 213 -15.81 -21.58 4.22
CA ALA A 213 -15.63 -22.93 3.68
C ALA A 213 -15.13 -23.92 4.76
N MET A 214 -14.18 -23.49 5.58
CA MET A 214 -13.61 -24.29 6.66
C MET A 214 -14.58 -24.45 7.84
N PHE A 215 -15.19 -23.34 8.28
CA PHE A 215 -16.07 -23.29 9.44
C PHE A 215 -17.37 -24.05 9.24
N ARG A 216 -17.95 -24.03 8.03
CA ARG A 216 -19.13 -24.84 7.68
C ARG A 216 -18.90 -26.33 7.93
N ARG A 217 -17.66 -26.81 7.76
CA ARG A 217 -17.27 -28.22 7.97
C ARG A 217 -16.73 -28.48 9.38
N LYS A 218 -16.61 -27.45 10.23
CA LYS A 218 -15.95 -27.51 11.54
C LYS A 218 -14.52 -28.09 11.47
N ALA A 219 -13.83 -27.90 10.35
CA ALA A 219 -12.49 -28.43 10.14
C ALA A 219 -11.49 -27.73 11.10
N PHE A 220 -10.60 -28.50 11.73
CA PHE A 220 -9.56 -28.00 12.67
C PHE A 220 -10.07 -27.20 13.88
N LEU A 221 -11.39 -27.18 14.14
CA LEU A 221 -11.97 -26.39 15.23
C LEU A 221 -11.46 -26.84 16.62
N HIS A 222 -11.16 -28.13 16.78
CA HIS A 222 -10.63 -28.73 18.01
C HIS A 222 -9.27 -28.19 18.46
N TRP A 223 -8.55 -27.43 17.62
CA TRP A 223 -7.31 -26.75 18.01
C TRP A 223 -7.57 -25.40 18.70
N TYR A 224 -8.80 -24.89 18.63
CA TYR A 224 -9.20 -23.57 19.13
C TYR A 224 -10.23 -23.63 20.27
N THR A 225 -10.72 -24.83 20.62
CA THR A 225 -11.67 -25.10 21.71
C THR A 225 -10.96 -25.71 22.89
#